data_AF-A0A2N7QZA5-F1
#
_entry.id   AF-A0A2N7QZA5-F1
#
_cell.length_a   1.000
_cell.length_b   1.000
_cell.length_c   1.000
_cell.angle_alpha   90.00
_cell.angle_beta   90.00
_cell.angle_gamma   90.00
#
_symmetry.space_group_name_H-M   'P 1'
#
loop_
_entity.id
_entity.type
_entity.pdbx_description
1 polymer ?
#
loop_
_entity_poly.entity_id
_entity_poly.type
_entity_poly.pdbx_seq_one_letter_code
_entity_poly.pdbx_strand_id
1 'polypeptide(L)'
;MHARQRGAFAVEFGLILGLLLLLVFAIANLGLVAWNYNTISHASREGVRHASVLSNSEGRYSREQARALIRARVQGHAVGQRFDAIEVSWEDGENAPGKVVTVTTRYVFYPVTPLFGTLGIALHSSASMMISN
;
A
#
# COMPACT_ATOMS: atom_id res chain seq x y z
N MET A 1 3.54 -0.57 58.21
CA MET A 1 4.61 -0.77 57.20
C MET A 1 4.12 -1.33 55.85
N HIS A 2 2.96 -1.99 55.74
CA HIS A 2 2.52 -2.64 54.48
C HIS A 2 2.02 -1.72 53.35
N ALA A 3 1.54 -0.51 53.65
CA ALA A 3 1.03 0.41 52.63
C ALA A 3 2.11 0.88 51.64
N ARG A 4 3.36 1.03 52.12
CA ARG A 4 4.50 1.50 51.31
C ARG A 4 4.98 0.46 50.30
N GLN A 5 4.88 -0.83 50.61
CA GLN A 5 5.20 -1.94 49.69
C GLN A 5 4.17 -2.07 48.56
N ARG A 6 2.88 -1.85 48.86
CA ARG A 6 1.80 -1.88 47.84
C ARG A 6 1.92 -0.71 46.85
N GLY A 7 2.35 0.46 47.30
CA GLY A 7 2.59 1.62 46.44
C GLY A 7 3.79 1.44 45.51
N ALA A 8 4.90 0.88 45.98
CA ALA A 8 6.07 0.59 45.15
C ALA A 8 5.74 -0.41 44.03
N PHE A 9 5.00 -1.48 44.34
CA PHE A 9 4.54 -2.46 43.36
C PHE A 9 3.67 -1.84 42.25
N ALA A 10 2.77 -0.92 42.60
CA ALA A 10 1.92 -0.25 41.62
C ALA A 10 2.74 0.61 40.64
N VAL A 11 3.81 1.25 41.11
CA VAL A 11 4.71 2.07 40.28
C VAL A 11 5.55 1.19 39.34
N GLU A 12 6.15 0.11 39.86
CA GLU A 12 6.91 -0.84 39.03
C GLU A 12 6.05 -1.47 37.94
N PHE A 13 4.83 -1.89 38.29
CA PHE A 13 3.87 -2.43 37.33
C PHE A 13 3.49 -1.39 36.26
N GLY A 14 3.25 -0.13 36.66
CA GLY A 14 2.93 0.94 35.72
C GLY A 14 4.04 1.20 34.70
N LEU A 15 5.31 1.17 35.12
CA LEU A 15 6.46 1.35 34.23
C LEU A 15 6.59 0.19 33.23
N ILE A 16 6.47 -1.05 33.70
CA ILE A 16 6.54 -2.24 32.84
C ILE A 16 5.37 -2.26 31.86
N LEU A 17 4.16 -2.00 32.34
CA LEU A 17 2.96 -1.97 31.51
C LEU A 17 3.05 -0.88 30.43
N GLY A 18 3.53 0.32 30.79
CA GLY A 18 3.75 1.40 29.83
C GLY A 18 4.73 1.00 28.73
N LEU A 19 5.88 0.42 29.10
CA LEU A 19 6.86 -0.06 28.14
C LEU A 19 6.30 -1.18 27.25
N LEU A 20 5.55 -2.12 27.84
CA LEU A 20 4.92 -3.21 27.12
C LEU A 20 3.89 -2.70 26.11
N LEU A 21 3.06 -1.73 26.48
CA LEU A 21 2.08 -1.13 25.58
C LEU A 21 2.75 -0.40 24.41
N LEU A 22 3.83 0.33 24.66
CA LEU A 22 4.63 0.96 23.59
C LEU A 22 5.15 -0.08 22.60
N LEU A 23 5.68 -1.20 23.10
CA LEU A 23 6.19 -2.29 22.25
C LEU A 23 5.06 -2.93 21.43
N VAL A 24 3.92 -3.25 22.06
CA VAL A 24 2.76 -3.83 21.37
C VAL A 24 2.23 -2.88 20.29
N PHE A 25 2.12 -1.59 20.59
CA PHE A 25 1.67 -0.59 19.62
C PHE A 25 2.66 -0.42 18.46
N ALA A 26 3.97 -0.47 18.73
CA ALA A 26 4.97 -0.42 17.67
C ALA A 26 4.85 -1.63 16.73
N ILE A 27 4.75 -2.85 17.29
CA ILE A 27 4.60 -4.09 16.52
C ILE A 27 3.29 -4.07 15.71
N ALA A 28 2.18 -3.64 16.32
CA ALA A 28 0.89 -3.57 15.65
C ALA A 28 0.91 -2.63 14.42
N ASN A 29 1.47 -1.42 14.56
CA ASN A 29 1.61 -0.51 13.42
C ASN A 29 2.55 -1.06 12.36
N LEU A 30 3.67 -1.68 12.75
CA LEU A 30 4.60 -2.28 11.79
C LEU A 30 3.92 -3.39 10.97
N GLY A 31 3.13 -4.24 11.62
CA GLY A 31 2.33 -5.27 10.95
C GLY A 31 1.33 -4.67 9.96
N LEU A 32 0.65 -3.59 10.34
CA LEU A 32 -0.28 -2.88 9.45
C LEU A 32 0.43 -2.23 8.26
N VAL A 33 1.59 -1.59 8.47
CA VAL A 33 2.40 -1.01 7.38
C VAL A 33 2.82 -2.11 6.40
N ALA A 34 3.33 -3.23 6.90
CA ALA A 34 3.75 -4.35 6.07
C ALA A 34 2.57 -4.96 5.28
N TRP A 35 1.41 -5.13 5.92
CA TRP A 35 0.20 -5.58 5.23
C TRP A 35 -0.20 -4.60 4.12
N ASN A 36 -0.25 -3.29 4.42
CA ASN A 36 -0.61 -2.30 3.43
C ASN A 36 0.36 -2.28 2.23
N TYR A 37 1.66 -2.35 2.50
CA TYR A 37 2.69 -2.40 1.47
C TYR A 37 2.55 -3.62 0.55
N ASN A 38 2.28 -4.79 1.14
CA ASN A 38 2.07 -6.02 0.36
C ASN A 38 0.80 -5.92 -0.50
N THR A 39 -0.29 -5.38 0.04
CA THR A 39 -1.54 -5.19 -0.70
C THR A 39 -1.36 -4.24 -1.89
N ILE A 40 -0.76 -3.06 -1.71
CA ILE A 40 -0.53 -2.13 -2.85
C ILE A 40 0.42 -2.71 -3.89
N SER A 41 1.40 -3.51 -3.46
CA SER A 41 2.35 -4.17 -4.36
C SER A 41 1.71 -5.29 -5.16
N HIS A 42 0.86 -6.08 -4.52
CA HIS A 42 0.06 -7.09 -5.19
C HIS A 42 -0.90 -6.44 -6.20
N ALA A 43 -1.61 -5.37 -5.80
CA ALA A 43 -2.51 -4.64 -6.68
C ALA A 43 -1.81 -4.03 -7.91
N SER A 44 -0.60 -3.48 -7.73
CA SER A 44 0.21 -2.94 -8.85
C SER A 44 0.58 -4.04 -9.86
N ARG A 45 0.97 -5.22 -9.36
CA ARG A 45 1.30 -6.39 -10.20
C ARG A 45 0.08 -6.90 -10.96
N GLU A 46 -1.08 -6.98 -10.31
CA GLU A 46 -2.33 -7.36 -10.98
C GLU A 46 -2.79 -6.31 -12.00
N GLY A 47 -2.54 -5.03 -11.72
CA GLY A 47 -2.76 -3.94 -12.68
C GLY A 47 -1.91 -4.11 -13.93
N VAL A 48 -0.60 -4.35 -13.79
CA VAL A 48 0.29 -4.50 -14.94
C VAL A 48 0.05 -5.79 -15.72
N ARG A 49 -0.29 -6.89 -15.03
CA ARG A 49 -0.68 -8.15 -15.66
C ARG A 49 -1.95 -8.01 -16.49
N HIS A 50 -2.89 -7.18 -16.03
CA HIS A 50 -4.07 -6.87 -16.83
C HIS A 50 -3.73 -5.91 -17.97
N ALA A 51 -2.81 -4.97 -17.75
CA ALA A 51 -2.37 -4.03 -18.77
C ALA A 51 -1.71 -4.70 -19.98
N SER A 52 -0.98 -5.81 -19.80
CA SER A 52 -0.26 -6.49 -20.88
C SER A 52 -1.14 -7.03 -22.02
N VAL A 53 -2.46 -7.19 -21.77
CA VAL A 53 -3.44 -7.64 -22.76
C VAL A 53 -4.34 -6.51 -23.29
N LEU A 54 -4.19 -5.28 -22.76
CA LEU A 54 -5.00 -4.11 -23.10
C LEU A 54 -4.31 -3.21 -24.13
N SER A 55 -3.69 -3.81 -25.14
CA SER A 55 -3.02 -3.04 -26.19
C SER A 55 -4.01 -2.32 -27.11
N ASN A 56 -3.52 -1.29 -27.78
CA ASN A 56 -4.25 -0.61 -28.84
C ASN A 56 -4.03 -1.28 -30.21
N SER A 57 -3.88 -2.60 -30.27
CA SER A 57 -3.84 -3.31 -31.56
C SER A 57 -5.18 -3.10 -32.28
N GLU A 58 -5.11 -2.61 -33.51
CA GLU A 58 -6.28 -2.33 -34.36
C GLU A 58 -7.31 -1.36 -33.76
N GLY A 59 -6.91 -0.51 -32.81
CA GLY A 59 -7.83 0.44 -32.17
C GLY A 59 -8.69 -0.13 -31.04
N ARG A 60 -8.38 -1.34 -30.54
CA ARG A 60 -9.19 -2.07 -29.54
C ARG A 60 -9.31 -1.33 -28.21
N TYR A 61 -8.19 -0.85 -27.67
CA TYR A 61 -8.14 -0.15 -26.39
C TYR A 61 -7.32 1.13 -26.52
N SER A 62 -8.02 2.27 -26.57
CA SER A 62 -7.36 3.58 -26.42
C SER A 62 -6.64 3.67 -25.07
N ARG A 63 -5.62 4.53 -24.97
CA ARG A 63 -4.86 4.72 -23.72
C ARG A 63 -5.76 5.08 -22.54
N GLU A 64 -6.77 5.92 -22.76
CA GLU A 64 -7.68 6.33 -21.69
C GLU A 64 -8.58 5.17 -21.22
N GLN A 65 -9.06 4.34 -22.14
CA GLN A 65 -9.81 3.13 -21.79
C GLN A 65 -8.92 2.12 -21.03
N ALA A 66 -7.71 1.86 -21.53
CA ALA A 66 -6.76 0.98 -20.86
C ALA A 66 -6.43 1.50 -19.45
N ARG A 67 -6.13 2.79 -19.30
CA ARG A 67 -5.93 3.45 -17.99
C ARG A 67 -7.10 3.20 -17.04
N ALA A 68 -8.33 3.42 -17.50
CA ALA A 68 -9.51 3.25 -16.67
C ALA A 68 -9.68 1.79 -16.19
N LEU A 69 -9.49 0.81 -17.08
CA LEU A 69 -9.56 -0.61 -16.76
C LEU A 69 -8.44 -1.04 -15.82
N ILE A 70 -7.21 -0.57 -16.03
CA ILE A 70 -6.06 -0.85 -15.16
C ILE A 70 -6.30 -0.27 -13.77
N ARG A 71 -6.77 0.98 -13.67
CA ARG A 71 -7.09 1.59 -12.37
C ARG A 71 -8.19 0.83 -11.64
N ALA A 72 -9.25 0.43 -12.33
CA ALA A 72 -10.31 -0.39 -11.76
C ALA A 72 -9.77 -1.75 -11.27
N ARG A 73 -8.87 -2.38 -12.04
CA ARG A 73 -8.20 -3.63 -11.65
C ARG A 73 -7.38 -3.45 -10.37
N VAL A 74 -6.55 -2.40 -10.31
CA VAL A 74 -5.73 -2.08 -9.12
C VAL A 74 -6.63 -1.88 -7.89
N GLN A 75 -7.67 -1.04 -8.02
CA GLN A 75 -8.62 -0.77 -6.93
C GLN A 75 -9.33 -2.06 -6.45
N GLY A 76 -9.70 -2.94 -7.36
CA GLY A 76 -10.34 -4.22 -7.02
C GLY A 76 -9.45 -5.21 -6.25
N HIS A 77 -8.12 -5.06 -6.30
CA HIS A 77 -7.16 -5.92 -5.59
C HIS A 77 -6.60 -5.30 -4.31
N ALA A 78 -7.10 -4.12 -3.93
CA ALA A 78 -6.71 -3.38 -2.74
C ALA A 78 -7.95 -2.82 -2.02
N VAL A 79 -8.92 -3.70 -1.78
CA VAL A 79 -10.19 -3.34 -1.12
C VAL A 79 -9.94 -2.75 0.26
N GLY A 80 -10.57 -1.62 0.56
CA GLY A 80 -10.41 -0.90 1.82
C GLY A 80 -9.22 0.06 1.87
N GLN A 81 -8.37 0.09 0.83
CA GLN A 81 -7.32 1.10 0.69
C GLN A 81 -7.77 2.22 -0.25
N ARG A 82 -7.54 3.47 0.17
CA ARG A 82 -7.74 4.64 -0.67
C ARG A 82 -6.39 5.12 -1.17
N PHE A 83 -6.05 4.77 -2.41
CA PHE A 83 -4.84 5.26 -3.06
C PHE A 83 -4.85 6.78 -3.20
N ASP A 84 -3.70 7.41 -2.99
CA ASP A 84 -3.48 8.82 -3.31
C ASP A 84 -3.26 9.00 -4.81
N ALA A 85 -2.57 8.05 -5.44
CA ALA A 85 -2.36 8.03 -6.88
C ALA A 85 -2.25 6.61 -7.43
N ILE A 86 -2.81 6.42 -8.63
CA ILE A 86 -2.59 5.26 -9.49
C ILE A 86 -2.18 5.80 -10.86
N GLU A 87 -0.88 5.78 -11.11
CA GLU A 87 -0.25 6.26 -12.33
C GLU A 87 -0.02 5.09 -13.27
N VAL A 88 -0.34 5.31 -14.55
CA VAL A 88 -0.12 4.33 -15.62
C VAL A 88 0.62 5.03 -16.74
N SER A 89 1.80 4.53 -17.05
CA SER A 89 2.66 5.03 -18.12
C SER A 89 3.03 3.90 -19.07
N TRP A 90 3.34 4.29 -20.30
CA TRP A 90 3.83 3.38 -21.33
C TRP A 90 5.17 3.89 -21.81
N GLU A 91 6.03 2.95 -22.18
CA GLU A 91 7.25 3.22 -22.92
C GLU A 91 6.93 4.01 -24.20
N ASP A 92 7.68 5.09 -24.41
CA ASP A 92 7.46 6.09 -25.48
C ASP A 92 6.05 6.70 -25.53
N GLY A 93 5.24 6.48 -24.49
CA GLY A 93 3.84 6.88 -24.45
C GLY A 93 2.90 6.02 -25.30
N GLU A 94 3.34 4.88 -25.82
CA GLU A 94 2.57 4.05 -26.75
C GLU A 94 1.97 2.81 -26.09
N ASN A 95 0.66 2.64 -26.21
CA ASN A 95 -0.04 1.42 -25.78
C ASN A 95 -0.07 0.39 -26.93
N ALA A 96 1.07 -0.22 -27.23
CA ALA A 96 1.24 -1.12 -28.37
C ALA A 96 1.95 -2.43 -27.97
N PRO A 97 1.72 -3.54 -28.71
CA PRO A 97 2.47 -4.78 -28.50
C PRO A 97 3.99 -4.53 -28.55
N GLY A 98 4.74 -5.19 -27.68
CA GLY A 98 6.19 -5.03 -27.54
C GLY A 98 6.63 -3.85 -26.68
N LYS A 99 5.75 -2.89 -26.37
CA LYS A 99 6.04 -1.78 -25.45
C LYS A 99 5.87 -2.21 -23.99
N VAL A 100 6.64 -1.60 -23.09
CA VAL A 100 6.48 -1.79 -21.64
C VAL A 100 5.42 -0.87 -21.07
N VAL A 101 4.48 -1.42 -20.31
CA VAL A 101 3.54 -0.66 -19.47
C VAL A 101 4.01 -0.71 -18.01
N THR A 102 3.95 0.43 -17.33
CA THR A 102 4.30 0.58 -15.91
C THR A 102 3.09 1.10 -15.13
N VAL A 103 2.80 0.43 -14.01
CA VAL A 103 1.75 0.79 -13.06
C VAL A 103 2.41 1.16 -11.74
N THR A 104 2.16 2.39 -11.29
CA THR A 104 2.73 2.94 -10.06
C THR A 104 1.59 3.35 -9.12
N THR A 105 1.65 2.86 -7.88
CA THR A 105 0.66 3.14 -6.85
C THR A 105 1.29 3.88 -5.66
N ARG A 106 0.53 4.84 -5.12
CA ARG A 106 0.88 5.62 -3.94
C ARG A 106 -0.24 5.53 -2.91
N TYR A 107 0.14 5.29 -1.68
CA TYR A 107 -0.76 5.19 -0.53
C TYR A 107 -0.08 5.73 0.73
N VAL A 108 -0.72 6.66 1.43
CA VAL A 108 -0.27 7.17 2.73
C VAL A 108 -0.97 6.40 3.83
N PHE A 109 -0.18 5.63 4.59
CA PHE A 109 -0.64 4.95 5.79
C PHE A 109 -0.58 5.89 7.00
N TYR A 110 -1.65 5.91 7.79
CA TYR A 110 -1.69 6.59 9.08
C TYR A 110 -1.74 5.55 10.21
N PRO A 111 -0.78 5.59 11.16
CA PRO A 111 -0.79 4.73 12.34
C PRO A 111 -2.11 4.80 13.10
N VAL A 112 -2.60 3.65 13.53
CA VAL A 112 -3.90 3.55 14.24
C VAL A 112 -3.75 3.72 15.75
N THR A 113 -2.52 3.57 16.27
CA THR A 113 -2.24 3.77 17.69
C THR A 113 -1.77 5.20 17.94
N PRO A 114 -1.98 5.75 19.14
CA PRO A 114 -1.65 7.15 19.44
C PRO A 114 -0.15 7.44 19.47
N LEU A 115 0.72 6.45 19.27
CA LEU A 115 2.17 6.58 19.39
C LEU A 115 2.78 7.57 18.38
N PHE A 116 2.18 7.68 17.19
CA PHE A 116 2.73 8.45 16.07
C PHE A 116 1.79 9.57 15.58
N GLY A 117 0.67 9.81 16.27
CA GLY A 117 -0.29 10.86 15.92
C GLY A 117 -0.76 10.78 14.46
N THR A 118 -0.72 11.91 13.75
CA THR A 118 -1.12 12.04 12.34
C THR A 118 0.03 11.87 11.35
N LEU A 119 1.18 11.33 11.78
CA LEU A 119 2.32 11.13 10.90
C LEU A 119 1.97 10.13 9.79
N GLY A 120 1.88 10.63 8.56
CA GLY A 120 1.65 9.80 7.38
C GLY A 120 2.93 9.11 6.91
N ILE A 121 2.85 7.81 6.66
CA ILE A 121 3.93 7.00 6.09
C ILE A 121 3.59 6.76 4.62
N ALA A 122 4.35 7.38 3.71
CA ALA A 122 4.17 7.20 2.28
C ALA A 122 4.66 5.81 1.85
N LEU A 123 3.76 5.02 1.28
CA LEU A 123 4.05 3.73 0.67
C LEU A 123 3.94 3.87 -0.86
N HIS A 124 4.93 3.31 -1.55
CA HIS A 124 5.05 3.38 -2.99
C HIS A 124 5.31 1.99 -3.55
N SER A 125 4.64 1.63 -4.65
CA SER A 125 4.91 0.40 -5.38
C SER A 125 4.83 0.64 -6.88
N SER A 126 5.70 -0.03 -7.63
CA SER A 126 5.76 0.07 -9.08
C SER A 126 5.98 -1.31 -9.70
N ALA A 127 5.24 -1.62 -10.76
CA ALA A 127 5.37 -2.86 -11.52
C ALA A 127 5.34 -2.58 -13.01
N SER A 128 6.17 -3.29 -13.78
CA SER A 128 6.29 -3.11 -15.23
C SER A 128 6.18 -4.45 -15.95
N MET A 129 5.57 -4.48 -17.13
CA MET A 129 5.42 -5.68 -17.96
C MET A 129 5.37 -5.29 -19.44
N MET A 130 5.89 -6.17 -20.30
CA MET A 130 5.77 -6.02 -21.75
C MET A 130 4.34 -6.37 -22.21
N ILE A 131 3.80 -5.57 -23.12
CA ILE A 131 2.50 -5.81 -23.77
C ILE A 131 2.69 -6.91 -24.82
N SER A 132 1.86 -7.96 -24.78
CA SER A 132 2.06 -9.16 -25.60
C SER A 132 1.08 -9.32 -26.76
N ASN A 133 0.03 -8.50 -26.84
CA ASN A 133 -1.08 -8.63 -27.79
C ASN A 133 -1.32 -7.34 -28.57
#